data_AF-A0A6I6LIJ3-F1
#
_entry.id   AF-A0A6I6LIJ3-F1
#
_cell.length_a   1.000
_cell.length_b   1.000
_cell.length_c   1.000
_cell.angle_alpha   90.00
_cell.angle_beta   90.00
_cell.angle_gamma   90.00
#
_symmetry.space_group_name_H-M   'P 1'
#
loop_
_entity.id
_entity.type
_entity.pdbx_description
1 polymer ?
#
loop_
_entity_poly.entity_id
_entity_poly.type
_entity_poly.pdbx_seq_one_letter_code
_entity_poly.pdbx_strand_id
1 'polypeptide(L)'
;MTDRNPLNTAQGETQLLQDLLSAERAGAKVAGESLQHCDDPAQRTLLEQIRQGEIDSCKRVLNCLNHLGVEPNRETGAFYAKAMAIESLDERLAFVDKGQQWVIRKLREYLPGCTDAFIRSEMEKMLNIHEVNSQTA
;
A
#
# COMPACT_ATOMS: atom_id res chain seq x y z
N MET A 1 12.18 -29.21 -7.57
CA MET A 1 12.22 -27.95 -8.33
C MET A 1 11.25 -27.03 -7.64
N THR A 2 11.73 -26.03 -6.90
CA THR A 2 10.87 -25.12 -6.17
C THR A 2 10.13 -24.27 -7.19
N ASP A 3 8.81 -24.44 -7.32
CA ASP A 3 7.99 -23.59 -8.18
C ASP A 3 8.20 -22.15 -7.70
N ARG A 4 8.89 -21.37 -8.53
CA ARG A 4 9.21 -19.98 -8.22
C ARG A 4 7.89 -19.22 -8.28
N ASN A 5 7.47 -18.66 -7.14
CA ASN A 5 6.27 -17.83 -7.05
C ASN A 5 6.26 -16.80 -8.21
N PRO A 6 5.16 -16.65 -8.97
CA PRO A 6 5.06 -15.69 -10.06
C PRO A 6 5.53 -14.28 -9.70
N LEU A 7 5.31 -13.83 -8.46
CA LEU A 7 5.75 -12.52 -7.96
C LEU A 7 7.27 -12.38 -7.87
N ASN A 8 8.04 -13.46 -7.78
CA ASN A 8 9.50 -13.45 -7.66
C ASN A 8 10.23 -13.68 -9.00
N THR A 9 9.51 -13.53 -10.11
CA THR A 9 10.11 -13.32 -11.44
C THR A 9 10.39 -11.83 -11.63
N ALA A 10 11.34 -11.44 -12.50
CA ALA A 10 11.63 -10.02 -12.73
C ALA A 10 10.40 -9.23 -13.21
N GLN A 11 9.60 -9.82 -14.08
CA GLN A 11 8.33 -9.23 -14.54
C GLN A 11 7.30 -9.17 -13.42
N GLY A 12 7.16 -10.23 -12.62
CA GLY A 12 6.22 -10.27 -11.51
C GLY A 12 6.57 -9.28 -10.40
N GLU A 13 7.85 -9.11 -10.08
CA GLU A 13 8.35 -8.14 -9.10
C GLU A 13 8.10 -6.72 -9.57
N THR A 14 8.41 -6.44 -10.84
CA THR A 14 8.14 -5.13 -11.44
C THR A 14 6.64 -4.81 -11.41
N GLN A 15 5.79 -5.76 -11.82
CA GLN A 15 4.34 -5.56 -11.80
C GLN A 15 3.81 -5.35 -10.38
N LEU A 16 4.29 -6.15 -9.41
CA LEU A 16 3.93 -6.00 -8.01
C LEU A 16 4.26 -4.59 -7.50
N LEU A 17 5.48 -4.11 -7.76
CA LEU A 17 5.88 -2.76 -7.33
C LEU A 17 5.03 -1.67 -7.98
N GLN A 18 4.67 -1.82 -9.26
CA GLN A 18 3.77 -0.88 -9.93
C GLN A 18 2.35 -0.91 -9.32
N ASP A 19 1.83 -2.09 -9.00
CA ASP A 19 0.52 -2.26 -8.37
C ASP A 19 0.50 -1.66 -6.95
N LEU A 20 1.56 -1.92 -6.17
CA LEU A 20 1.74 -1.35 -4.84
C LEU A 20 1.81 0.18 -4.91
N LEU A 21 2.59 0.75 -5.83
CA LEU A 21 2.69 2.20 -5.99
C LEU A 21 1.33 2.86 -6.28
N SER A 22 0.54 2.24 -7.14
CA SER A 22 -0.83 2.69 -7.46
C SER A 22 -1.76 2.59 -6.25
N ALA A 23 -1.60 1.55 -5.42
CA ALA A 23 -2.35 1.36 -4.19
C ALA A 23 -2.00 2.43 -3.14
N GLU A 24 -0.71 2.66 -2.86
CA GLU A 24 -0.25 3.62 -1.85
C GLU A 24 -0.69 5.07 -2.19
N ARG A 25 -0.62 5.44 -3.47
CA ARG A 25 -1.13 6.74 -3.92
C ARG A 25 -2.64 6.86 -3.72
N ALA A 26 -3.38 5.78 -3.99
CA ALA A 26 -4.81 5.76 -3.77
C ALA A 26 -5.14 5.88 -2.28
N GLY A 27 -4.48 5.11 -1.40
CA GLY A 27 -4.68 5.16 0.04
C GLY A 27 -4.36 6.52 0.64
N ALA A 28 -3.21 7.10 0.27
CA ALA A 28 -2.82 8.45 0.72
C ALA A 28 -3.85 9.51 0.32
N LYS A 29 -4.42 9.40 -0.89
CA LYS A 29 -5.43 10.32 -1.41
C LYS A 29 -6.78 10.14 -0.70
N VAL A 30 -7.25 8.89 -0.53
CA VAL A 30 -8.49 8.57 0.20
C VAL A 30 -8.42 9.09 1.62
N ALA A 31 -7.32 8.84 2.33
CA ALA A 31 -7.14 9.29 3.70
C ALA A 31 -7.10 10.83 3.78
N GLY A 32 -6.37 11.48 2.85
CA GLY A 32 -6.30 12.94 2.76
C GLY A 32 -7.65 13.62 2.52
N GLU A 33 -8.47 13.09 1.61
CA GLU A 33 -9.81 13.62 1.33
C GLU A 33 -10.79 13.33 2.47
N SER A 34 -10.70 12.15 3.08
CA SER A 34 -11.52 11.81 4.25
C SER A 34 -11.27 12.72 5.46
N LEU A 35 -10.02 13.16 5.65
CA LEU A 35 -9.66 14.12 6.72
C LEU A 35 -10.36 15.47 6.59
N GLN A 36 -10.73 15.89 5.38
CA GLN A 36 -11.40 17.18 5.15
C GLN A 36 -12.83 17.22 5.72
N HIS A 37 -13.42 16.05 5.95
CA HIS A 37 -14.80 15.87 6.39
C HIS A 37 -14.90 15.06 7.70
N CYS A 38 -13.79 14.90 8.42
CA CYS A 38 -13.71 14.11 9.64
C CYS A 38 -13.82 15.00 10.89
N ASP A 39 -14.96 14.92 11.58
CA ASP A 39 -15.21 15.65 12.83
C ASP A 39 -14.81 14.84 14.08
N ASP A 40 -14.79 13.51 13.97
CA ASP A 40 -14.41 12.63 15.08
C ASP A 40 -12.88 12.64 15.30
N PRO A 41 -12.39 12.97 16.51
CA PRO A 41 -10.95 13.03 16.78
C PRO A 41 -10.22 11.69 16.69
N ALA A 42 -10.88 10.58 17.03
CA ALA A 42 -10.27 9.24 16.96
C ALA A 42 -10.13 8.80 15.50
N GLN A 43 -11.19 8.97 14.69
CA GLN A 43 -11.13 8.71 13.25
C GLN A 43 -10.10 9.61 12.56
N ARG A 44 -9.99 10.89 12.97
CA ARG A 44 -8.97 11.80 12.45
C ARG A 44 -7.56 11.28 12.71
N THR A 45 -7.28 10.84 13.95
CA THR A 45 -5.98 10.28 14.33
C THR A 45 -5.65 9.04 13.49
N LEU A 46 -6.62 8.14 13.30
CA LEU A 46 -6.48 6.96 12.45
C LEU A 46 -6.19 7.34 11.00
N LEU A 47 -6.94 8.29 10.43
CA LEU A 47 -6.74 8.75 9.05
C LEU A 47 -5.38 9.42 8.83
N GLU A 48 -4.90 10.20 9.80
CA GLU A 48 -3.56 10.80 9.77
C GLU A 48 -2.47 9.73 9.80
N GLN A 49 -2.60 8.72 10.66
CA GLN A 49 -1.70 7.57 10.72
C GLN A 49 -1.68 6.80 9.40
N ILE A 50 -2.85 6.47 8.86
CA ILE A 50 -2.98 5.79 7.56
C ILE A 50 -2.29 6.65 6.49
N ARG A 51 -2.67 7.93 6.34
CA ARG A 51 -2.12 8.81 5.31
C ARG A 51 -0.60 8.89 5.36
N GLN A 52 -0.01 9.02 6.55
CA GLN A 52 1.43 9.07 6.71
C GLN A 52 2.08 7.74 6.31
N GLY A 53 1.48 6.61 6.72
CA GLY A 53 1.91 5.28 6.32
C GLY A 53 1.94 5.10 4.80
N GLU A 54 0.84 5.44 4.12
CA GLU A 54 0.72 5.34 2.65
C GLU A 54 1.74 6.23 1.92
N ILE A 55 2.00 7.45 2.43
CA ILE A 55 3.02 8.34 1.86
C ILE A 55 4.41 7.74 2.00
N ASP A 56 4.73 7.16 3.16
CA ASP A 56 6.04 6.55 3.39
C ASP A 56 6.21 5.26 2.59
N SER A 57 5.18 4.40 2.52
CA SER A 57 5.14 3.23 1.63
C SER A 57 5.33 3.62 0.16
N CYS A 58 4.68 4.68 -0.32
CA CYS A 58 4.87 5.20 -1.68
C CYS A 58 6.35 5.55 -1.96
N LYS A 59 7.03 6.23 -1.03
CA LYS A 59 8.47 6.53 -1.17
C LYS A 59 9.31 5.25 -1.25
N ARG A 60 9.00 4.23 -0.44
CA ARG A 60 9.72 2.94 -0.44
C ARG A 60 9.59 2.23 -1.77
N VAL A 61 8.38 2.15 -2.31
CA VAL A 61 8.14 1.53 -3.62
C VAL A 61 8.86 2.28 -4.74
N LEU A 62 8.85 3.62 -4.70
CA LEU A 62 9.62 4.44 -5.65
C LEU A 62 11.13 4.17 -5.57
N ASN A 63 11.67 4.01 -4.36
CA ASN A 63 13.08 3.65 -4.18
C ASN A 63 13.40 2.28 -4.82
N CYS A 64 12.52 1.28 -4.65
CA CYS A 64 12.68 -0.04 -5.27
C CYS A 64 12.63 0.03 -6.80
N LEU A 65 11.67 0.76 -7.37
CA LEU A 65 11.56 0.94 -8.82
C LEU A 65 12.80 1.65 -9.39
N ASN A 66 13.29 2.68 -8.71
CA ASN A 66 14.53 3.36 -9.09
C ASN A 66 15.75 2.43 -9.01
N HIS A 67 15.85 1.60 -7.97
CA HIS A 67 16.91 0.59 -7.82
C HIS A 67 16.89 -0.43 -8.96
N LEU A 68 15.71 -0.80 -9.46
CA LEU A 68 15.54 -1.67 -10.63
C LEU A 68 15.69 -0.95 -11.99
N GLY A 69 15.84 0.37 -12.01
CA GLY A 69 15.86 1.16 -13.25
C GLY A 69 14.53 1.16 -14.00
N VAL A 70 13.41 0.94 -13.31
CA VAL A 70 12.06 0.91 -13.88
C VAL A 70 11.40 2.28 -13.68
N GLU A 71 10.84 2.84 -14.75
CA GLU A 71 10.06 4.08 -14.67
C GLU A 71 8.75 3.84 -13.89
N PRO A 72 8.47 4.61 -12.83
CA PRO A 72 7.23 4.48 -12.09
C PRO A 72 6.02 4.86 -12.94
N ASN A 73 4.93 4.09 -12.82
CA ASN A 73 3.66 4.50 -13.38
C ASN A 73 3.15 5.80 -12.71
N ARG A 74 2.07 6.39 -13.24
CA ARG A 74 1.38 7.56 -12.67
C ARG A 74 -0.06 7.27 -12.27
N GLU A 75 -0.39 5.99 -12.14
CA GLU A 75 -1.77 5.57 -11.94
C GLU A 75 -2.19 5.76 -10.48
N THR A 76 -3.48 6.06 -10.30
CA THR A 76 -4.18 5.95 -9.02
C THR A 76 -5.32 4.98 -9.31
N GLY A 77 -5.16 3.73 -8.86
CA GLY A 77 -5.99 2.62 -9.32
C GLY A 77 -7.47 2.77 -8.99
N ALA A 78 -8.30 1.83 -9.49
CA ALA A 78 -9.75 1.80 -9.28
C ALA A 78 -10.19 1.79 -7.80
N PHE A 79 -9.26 1.50 -6.87
CA PHE A 79 -9.48 1.56 -5.43
C PHE A 79 -9.96 2.95 -4.96
N TYR A 80 -9.32 4.04 -5.43
CA TYR A 80 -9.67 5.40 -5.00
C TYR A 80 -11.14 5.73 -5.31
N ALA A 81 -11.57 5.49 -6.55
CA ALA A 81 -12.95 5.76 -6.97
C ALA A 81 -13.96 4.92 -6.16
N LYS A 82 -13.64 3.66 -5.85
CA LYS A 82 -14.50 2.78 -5.04
C LYS A 82 -14.60 3.27 -3.60
N ALA A 83 -13.49 3.67 -2.98
CA ALA A 83 -13.47 4.17 -1.61
C ALA A 83 -14.25 5.49 -1.48
N MET A 84 -14.06 6.43 -2.41
CA MET A 84 -14.74 7.72 -2.38
C MET A 84 -16.23 7.64 -2.72
N ALA A 85 -16.67 6.56 -3.37
CA ALA A 85 -18.10 6.30 -3.58
C ALA A 85 -18.83 5.85 -2.30
N ILE A 86 -18.10 5.52 -1.23
CA ILE A 86 -18.68 5.16 0.08
C ILE A 86 -18.88 6.45 0.88
N GLU A 87 -20.13 6.81 1.16
CA GLU A 87 -20.47 8.05 1.88
C GLU A 87 -20.09 7.99 3.35
N SER A 88 -20.42 6.87 4.01
CA SER A 88 -20.11 6.65 5.43
C SER A 88 -18.60 6.54 5.65
N LEU A 89 -18.07 7.36 6.57
CA LEU A 89 -16.65 7.32 6.89
C LEU A 89 -16.26 5.99 7.56
N ASP A 90 -17.13 5.43 8.41
CA ASP A 90 -16.89 4.12 9.04
C ASP A 90 -16.81 3.01 8.00
N GLU A 91 -17.75 2.98 7.06
CA GLU A 91 -17.73 1.98 5.97
C GLU A 91 -16.53 2.18 5.05
N ARG A 92 -16.12 3.44 4.82
CA ARG A 92 -14.94 3.76 4.04
C ARG A 92 -13.67 3.29 4.75
N LEU A 93 -13.54 3.49 6.05
CA LEU A 93 -12.42 3.01 6.85
C LEU A 93 -12.34 1.48 6.83
N ALA A 94 -13.48 0.78 6.98
CA ALA A 94 -13.53 -0.68 6.83
C ALA A 94 -13.13 -1.14 5.41
N PHE A 95 -13.45 -0.37 4.38
CA PHE A 95 -12.98 -0.64 3.01
C PHE A 95 -11.48 -0.37 2.84
N VAL A 96 -10.96 0.68 3.49
CA VAL A 96 -9.52 0.98 3.53
C VAL A 96 -8.75 -0.15 4.20
N ASP A 97 -9.24 -0.69 5.31
CA ASP A 97 -8.61 -1.84 5.98
C ASP A 97 -8.53 -3.08 5.07
N LYS A 98 -9.56 -3.36 4.26
CA LYS A 98 -9.47 -4.43 3.23
C LYS A 98 -8.35 -4.17 2.21
N GLY A 99 -8.08 -2.91 1.90
CA GLY A 99 -6.91 -2.49 1.12
C GLY A 99 -5.59 -2.80 1.82
N GLN A 100 -5.48 -2.44 3.11
CA GLN A 100 -4.32 -2.77 3.96
C GLN A 100 -4.04 -4.28 3.95
N GLN A 101 -5.07 -5.09 4.20
CA GLN A 101 -4.98 -6.55 4.22
C GLN A 101 -4.55 -7.14 2.86
N TRP A 102 -4.98 -6.53 1.75
CA TRP A 102 -4.53 -6.95 0.42
C TRP A 102 -3.02 -6.71 0.24
N VAL A 103 -2.51 -5.55 0.66
CA VAL A 103 -1.07 -5.22 0.61
C VAL A 103 -0.26 -6.18 1.49
N ILE A 104 -0.68 -6.37 2.75
CA ILE A 104 -0.06 -7.31 3.70
C ILE A 104 0.06 -8.70 3.07
N ARG A 105 -1.04 -9.21 2.48
CA ARG A 105 -1.05 -10.52 1.84
C ARG A 105 -0.06 -10.59 0.67
N LYS A 106 0.00 -9.56 -0.17
CA LYS A 106 0.92 -9.50 -1.32
C LYS A 106 2.39 -9.46 -0.91
N LEU A 107 2.72 -8.68 0.12
CA LEU A 107 4.07 -8.60 0.66
C LEU A 107 4.48 -9.92 1.31
N ARG A 108 3.61 -10.55 2.13
CA ARG A 108 3.88 -11.87 2.72
C ARG A 108 4.05 -12.98 1.68
N GLU A 109 3.35 -12.89 0.56
CA GLU A 109 3.48 -13.80 -0.58
C GLU A 109 4.83 -13.60 -1.31
N TYR A 110 5.26 -12.35 -1.50
CA TYR A 110 6.47 -11.99 -2.25
C TYR A 110 7.79 -12.13 -1.45
N LEU A 111 7.81 -11.69 -0.19
CA LEU A 111 9.04 -11.58 0.62
C LEU A 111 9.87 -12.87 0.75
N PRO A 112 9.28 -14.07 0.91
CA PRO A 112 10.06 -15.30 1.01
C PRO A 112 10.98 -15.55 -0.18
N GLY A 113 10.56 -15.16 -1.40
CA GLY A 113 11.34 -15.34 -2.63
C GLY A 113 12.15 -14.12 -3.08
N CYS A 114 12.11 -13.00 -2.33
CA CYS A 114 12.85 -11.78 -2.66
C CYS A 114 14.35 -11.94 -2.35
N THR A 115 15.19 -12.04 -3.37
CA THR A 115 16.64 -12.23 -3.18
C THR A 115 17.43 -10.93 -3.08
N ASP A 116 16.89 -9.82 -3.59
CA ASP A 116 17.52 -8.51 -3.47
C ASP A 116 17.36 -7.97 -2.03
N ALA A 117 18.48 -7.69 -1.37
CA ALA A 117 18.50 -7.28 0.03
C ALA A 117 17.93 -5.87 0.24
N PHE A 118 18.11 -4.97 -0.73
CA PHE A 118 17.58 -3.61 -0.65
C PHE A 118 16.06 -3.63 -0.77
N ILE A 119 15.54 -4.31 -1.80
CA ILE A 119 14.09 -4.42 -2.02
C ILE A 119 13.43 -5.14 -0.84
N ARG A 120 14.03 -6.23 -0.36
CA ARG A 120 13.54 -6.94 0.84
C ARG A 120 13.40 -5.99 2.02
N SER A 121 14.43 -5.21 2.33
CA SER A 121 14.40 -4.27 3.47
C SER A 121 13.30 -3.22 3.33
N GLU A 122 13.10 -2.64 2.14
CA GLU A 122 12.05 -1.66 1.91
C GLU A 122 10.65 -2.29 2.01
N MET A 123 10.46 -3.49 1.47
CA MET A 123 9.18 -4.21 1.51
C MET A 123 8.83 -4.74 2.90
N GLU A 124 9.80 -5.12 3.72
CA GLU A 124 9.58 -5.47 5.13
C GLU A 124 9.13 -4.26 5.97
N LYS A 125 9.72 -3.08 5.73
CA LYS A 125 9.29 -1.84 6.40
C LYS A 125 7.88 -1.44 5.97
N MET A 126 7.57 -1.58 4.68
CA MET A 126 6.22 -1.36 4.15
C MET A 126 5.23 -2.33 4.80
N LEU A 127 5.54 -3.62 4.86
CA LEU A 127 4.69 -4.63 5.50
C LEU A 127 4.35 -4.23 6.95
N ASN A 128 5.36 -3.83 7.73
CA ASN A 128 5.15 -3.39 9.11
C ASN A 128 4.22 -2.16 9.22
N ILE A 129 4.33 -1.20 8.29
CA ILE A 129 3.42 -0.02 8.25
C ILE A 129 1.96 -0.48 8.09
N HIS A 130 1.68 -1.34 7.10
CA HIS A 130 0.33 -1.81 6.85
C HIS A 130 -0.20 -2.70 7.99
N GLU A 131 0.65 -3.53 8.60
CA GLU A 131 0.28 -4.34 9.77
C GLU A 131 -0.12 -3.47 10.97
N VAL A 132 0.60 -2.37 11.22
CA VAL A 132 0.25 -1.41 12.29
C VAL A 132 -1.05 -0.67 11.97
N ASN A 133 -1.22 -0.20 10.74
CA ASN A 133 -2.45 0.49 10.30
C ASN A 133 -3.69 -0.41 10.44
N SER A 134 -3.59 -1.67 10.03
CA SER A 134 -4.70 -2.63 10.09
C SER A 134 -5.05 -3.09 11.52
N GLN A 135 -4.11 -3.00 12.48
CA GLN A 135 -4.40 -3.28 13.89
C GLN A 135 -5.16 -2.14 14.59
N THR A 136 -5.09 -0.93 14.02
CA THR A 136 -5.66 0.30 14.61
C THR A 136 -7.00 0.68 13.98
N ALA A 137 -7.33 0.07 12.84
CA ALA A 137 -8.60 0.22 12.12
C ALA A 137 -9.69 -0.69 12.71
#